data_AF-B7PRW1-F1
#
_entry.id   AF-B7PRW1-F1
#
_cell.length_a   1.000
_cell.length_b   1.000
_cell.length_c   1.000
_cell.angle_alpha   90.00
_cell.angle_beta   90.00
_cell.angle_gamma   90.00
#
_symmetry.space_group_name_H-M   'P 1'
#
loop_
_entity.id
_entity.type
_entity.pdbx_description
1 polymer ?
#
loop_
_entity_poly.entity_id
_entity_poly.type
_entity_poly.pdbx_seq_one_letter_code
_entity_poly.pdbx_strand_id
1 'polypeptide(L)' 'MPTIVEIVCCREIPAATEKQPSGCITRNVRFHTLCLDEVVLDVVFHTLQDHGVRVENTR' A
#
# COMPACT_ATOMS: atom_id res chain seq x y z
N MET A 1 -17.04 -11.98 7.66
CA MET A 1 -16.75 -12.76 6.44
C MET A 1 -16.29 -11.76 5.39
N PRO A 2 -15.11 -11.91 4.77
CA PRO A 2 -14.66 -10.97 3.74
C PRO A 2 -15.70 -10.94 2.61
N THR A 3 -15.98 -9.74 2.12
CA THR A 3 -16.84 -9.50 0.97
C THR A 3 -16.12 -9.94 -0.31
N ILE A 4 -16.86 -10.20 -1.39
CA ILE A 4 -16.28 -10.65 -2.68
C ILE A 4 -15.18 -9.69 -3.17
N VAL A 5 -15.30 -8.39 -2.87
CA VAL A 5 -14.31 -7.36 -3.24
C VAL A 5 -13.03 -7.43 -2.39
N GLU A 6 -13.06 -8.09 -1.24
CA GLU A 6 -11.91 -8.25 -0.33
C GLU A 6 -11.17 -9.58 -0.57
N ILE A 7 -11.74 -10.52 -1.34
CA ILE A 7 -11.09 -11.80 -1.68
C ILE A 7 -10.17 -11.59 -2.89
N VAL A 8 -9.04 -10.94 -2.65
CA VAL A 8 -8.04 -10.63 -3.67
C VAL A 8 -6.65 -11.11 -3.28
N CYS A 9 -5.91 -11.67 -4.23
CA CYS A 9 -4.51 -12.03 -4.06
C CYS A 9 -3.60 -10.99 -4.72
N CYS A 10 -2.53 -10.55 -4.03
CA CYS A 10 -1.55 -9.61 -4.59
C CYS A 10 -0.87 -10.07 -5.90
N ARG A 11 -0.97 -11.37 -6.23
CA ARG A 11 -0.45 -11.96 -7.49
C ARG A 11 -1.46 -11.94 -8.63
N GLU A 12 -2.75 -11.79 -8.31
CA GLU A 12 -3.87 -11.81 -9.26
C GLU A 12 -4.32 -10.41 -9.66
N ILE A 13 -3.79 -9.37 -9.00
CA ILE A 13 -4.02 -7.98 -9.39
C ILE A 13 -3.41 -7.77 -10.79
N PRO A 14 -4.20 -7.34 -11.80
CA PRO A 14 -3.69 -7.06 -13.13
C PRO A 14 -2.48 -6.13 -13.04
N ALA A 15 -1.42 -6.44 -13.79
CA ALA A 15 -0.18 -5.68 -13.74
C ALA A 15 -0.42 -4.22 -14.16
N ALA A 16 -0.65 -3.33 -13.19
CA ALA A 16 -0.63 -1.88 -13.41
C ALA A 16 0.79 -1.38 -13.69
N THR A 17 1.81 -2.24 -13.52
CA THR A 17 3.23 -1.94 -13.73
C THR A 17 3.98 -3.22 -14.10
N GLU A 18 4.98 -3.12 -14.97
CA GLU A 18 5.78 -4.20 -15.58
C GLU A 18 6.50 -5.16 -14.60
N LYS A 19 6.34 -5.00 -13.28
CA LYS A 19 7.05 -5.79 -12.26
C LYS A 19 6.05 -6.48 -11.34
N GLN A 20 5.37 -7.49 -11.87
CA GLN A 20 4.58 -8.40 -11.05
C GLN A 20 5.51 -9.04 -10.01
N PRO A 21 5.15 -9.03 -8.71
CA PRO A 21 6.03 -9.56 -7.69
C PRO A 21 6.19 -11.07 -7.88
N SER A 22 7.43 -11.58 -7.84
CA SER A 22 7.73 -13.01 -7.95
C SER A 22 7.24 -13.84 -6.74
N GLY A 23 6.79 -13.18 -5.67
CA GLY A 23 6.25 -13.77 -4.45
C GLY A 23 5.18 -12.90 -3.81
N CYS A 24 4.72 -13.26 -2.61
CA CYS A 24 3.76 -12.43 -1.88
C CYS A 24 4.38 -11.05 -1.59
N ILE A 25 3.66 -9.97 -1.87
CA ILE A 25 4.17 -8.60 -1.69
C ILE A 25 4.61 -8.33 -0.25
N THR A 26 3.94 -8.94 0.73
CA THR A 26 4.27 -8.82 2.15
C THR A 26 5.60 -9.46 2.55
N ARG A 27 6.15 -10.35 1.71
CA ARG A 27 7.48 -10.93 1.91
C ARG A 27 8.60 -10.08 1.35
N ASN A 28 8.29 -9.01 0.62
CA ASN A 28 9.32 -8.07 0.17
C ASN A 28 9.94 -7.39 1.41
N VAL A 29 11.27 -7.36 1.48
CA VAL A 29 12.00 -6.76 2.61
C VAL A 29 11.65 -5.30 2.87
N ARG A 30 11.15 -4.58 1.85
CA ARG A 30 10.73 -3.18 1.94
C ARG A 30 9.27 -3.00 2.36
N PHE A 31 8.46 -4.06 2.35
CA PHE A 31 7.03 -3.95 2.62
C PHE A 31 6.75 -3.35 4.00
N HIS A 32 7.45 -3.85 5.02
CA HIS A 32 7.28 -3.35 6.39
C HIS A 32 7.60 -1.86 6.48
N THR A 33 8.77 -1.45 6.01
CA THR A 33 9.21 -0.05 6.06
C THR A 33 8.31 0.89 5.27
N LEU A 34 7.81 0.46 4.10
CA LEU A 34 7.01 1.34 3.24
C LEU A 34 5.52 1.38 3.62
N CYS A 35 4.97 0.30 4.14
CA CYS A 35 3.53 0.15 4.32
C CYS A 35 3.08 0.08 5.78
N LEU A 36 3.98 -0.23 6.73
CA LEU A 36 3.63 -0.48 8.13
C LEU A 36 4.42 0.38 9.14
N ASP A 37 5.49 1.05 8.71
CA ASP A 37 6.27 1.91 9.60
C ASP A 37 5.56 3.25 9.82
N GLU A 38 5.17 3.51 11.07
CA GLU A 38 4.40 4.70 11.44
C GLU A 38 5.11 6.01 11.08
N VAL A 39 6.43 6.06 11.22
CA VAL A 39 7.21 7.28 10.91
C VAL A 39 7.22 7.53 9.41
N VAL A 40 7.38 6.47 8.61
CA VAL A 40 7.33 6.58 7.15
C VAL A 40 5.93 6.98 6.68
N LEU A 41 4.88 6.39 7.26
CA LEU A 41 3.50 6.72 6.92
C LEU A 41 3.15 8.17 7.27
N ASP A 42 3.65 8.71 8.39
CA ASP A 42 3.46 10.10 8.79
C ASP A 42 4.14 11.07 7.80
N VAL A 43 5.37 10.77 7.39
CA VAL A 43 6.08 11.56 6.37
C VAL A 43 5.32 11.54 5.04
N VAL A 44 4.83 10.38 4.61
CA VAL A 44 4.05 10.26 3.36
C VAL A 44 2.75 11.05 3.47
N PHE A 45 2.07 10.99 4.61
CA PHE A 45 0.85 11.75 4.86
C PHE A 45 1.07 13.26 4.70
N HIS A 46 2.09 13.81 5.36
CA HIS A 46 2.44 15.22 5.23
C HIS A 46 2.87 15.61 3.81
N THR A 47 3.68 14.77 3.17
CA THR A 47 4.13 15.00 1.79
C THR A 47 2.94 15.09 0.82
N LEU A 48 1.97 14.18 0.96
CA LEU A 48 0.75 14.18 0.14
C LEU A 48 -0.07 15.45 0.36
N GLN A 49 -0.22 15.89 1.61
CA GLN A 49 -0.93 17.14 1.93
C GLN A 49 -0.24 18.36 1.32
N ASP A 50 1.09 18.45 1.40
CA ASP A 50 1.87 19.54 0.80
C ASP A 50 1.69 19.60 -0.74
N HIS A 51 1.42 18.45 -1.36
CA HIS A 51 1.17 18.33 -2.80
C HIS A 51 -0.31 18.50 -3.16
N GLY A 52 -1.14 18.94 -2.21
CA GLY A 52 -2.58 19.18 -2.40
C GLY A 52 -3.43 17.91 -2.45
N VAL A 53 -2.86 16.75 -2.13
CA VAL A 53 -3.61 15.50 -2.00
C VAL A 53 -4.27 15.46 -0.64
N ARG A 54 -5.61 15.50 -0.61
CA ARG A 54 -6.39 15.31 0.61
C ARG A 54 -6.29 13.86 1.06
N VAL A 55 -5.57 13.64 2.15
CA VAL A 55 -5.55 12.36 2.85
C VAL A 55 -6.48 12.49 4.05
N GLU A 56 -7.64 11.85 4.00
CA GLU A 56 -8.60 11.83 5.12
C GLU A 56 -8.12 10.80 6.15
N ASN A 57 -7.74 11.28 7.33
CA ASN A 57 -7.40 10.43 8.46
C ASN A 57 -8.70 10.15 9.23
N THR A 58 -9.36 9.04 8.92
CA THR A 58 -10.47 8.52 9.75
C THR A 58 -9.87 7.90 11.02
N ARG A 59 -9.46 8.75 11.96
CA ARG A 59 -9.27 8.34 13.36
C ARG A 59 -10.59 8.40 14.10
#